data_AF-A0A2H1WGJ8-F1
#
_entry.id   AF-A0A2H1WGJ8-F1
#
_cell.length_a   1.000
_cell.length_b   1.000
_cell.length_c   1.000
_cell.angle_alpha   90.00
_cell.angle_beta   90.00
_cell.angle_gamma   90.00
#
_symmetry.space_group_name_H-M   'P 1'
#
loop_
_entity.id
_entity.type
_entity.pdbx_description
1 polymer ?
#
loop_
_entity_poly.entity_id
_entity_poly.type
_entity_poly.pdbx_seq_one_letter_code
_entity_poly.pdbx_strand_id
1 'polypeptide(L)'
;MKLHFRGVKIRVIVDADMAFAPGSNIRKLEKKNIPVRWMKSTNLMHHKFCVIDTLSEDPNTTPFVMSGSLNWTNQALWGNYEDCLVTSQKKLVEQFQMEFERLWILFKPIVD
;
A
#
# COMPACT_ATOMS: atom_id res chain seq x y z
N MET A 1 4.80 -8.00 -8.01
CA MET A 1 4.82 -8.92 -9.17
C MET A 1 4.89 -10.39 -8.78
N LYS A 2 5.97 -10.89 -8.13
CA LYS A 2 6.08 -12.31 -7.74
C LYS A 2 4.85 -12.82 -6.96
N LEU A 3 4.39 -12.06 -5.96
CA LEU A 3 3.20 -12.40 -5.16
C LEU A 3 1.91 -12.41 -5.99
N HIS A 4 1.72 -11.45 -6.88
CA HIS A 4 0.58 -11.42 -7.80
C HIS A 4 0.52 -12.67 -8.68
N PHE A 5 1.67 -13.12 -9.22
CA PHE A 5 1.73 -14.37 -9.99
C PHE A 5 1.50 -15.63 -9.17
N ARG A 6 1.66 -15.56 -7.85
CA ARG A 6 1.28 -16.64 -6.92
C ARG A 6 -0.21 -16.59 -6.54
N GLY A 7 -1.00 -15.71 -7.16
CA GLY A 7 -2.43 -15.56 -6.88
C GLY A 7 -2.76 -14.69 -5.67
N VAL A 8 -1.77 -14.06 -5.03
CA VAL A 8 -2.02 -13.15 -3.91
C VAL A 8 -2.76 -11.92 -4.40
N LYS A 9 -3.87 -11.59 -3.75
CA LYS A 9 -4.65 -10.37 -4.02
C LYS A 9 -3.86 -9.15 -3.55
N ILE A 10 -3.53 -8.26 -4.48
CA ILE A 10 -2.79 -7.03 -4.20
C ILE A 10 -3.66 -5.84 -4.60
N ARG A 11 -3.70 -4.81 -3.75
CA ARG A 11 -4.37 -3.53 -3.98
C ARG A 11 -3.43 -2.42 -3.56
N VAL A 12 -3.36 -1.35 -4.33
CA VAL A 12 -2.44 -0.23 -4.06
C VAL A 12 -3.20 1.08 -4.08
N ILE A 13 -3.00 1.91 -3.07
CA ILE A 13 -3.41 3.32 -3.07
C ILE A 13 -2.15 4.16 -3.13
N VAL A 14 -2.13 5.17 -3.98
CA VAL A 14 -0.96 6.03 -4.19
C VAL A 14 -1.37 7.49 -4.28
N ASP A 15 -0.46 8.38 -3.90
CA ASP A 15 -0.58 9.80 -4.14
C ASP A 15 -0.61 10.12 -5.65
N ALA A 16 -1.45 11.08 -6.04
CA ALA A 16 -1.70 11.33 -7.45
C ALA A 16 -0.49 11.92 -8.19
N ASP A 17 0.21 12.85 -7.55
CA ASP A 17 1.37 13.50 -8.16
C ASP A 17 2.56 12.54 -8.22
N MET A 18 2.69 11.68 -7.20
CA MET A 18 3.76 10.68 -7.15
C MET A 18 3.51 9.45 -8.03
N ALA A 19 2.26 9.17 -8.41
CA ALA A 19 1.93 8.02 -9.25
C ALA A 19 2.67 8.05 -10.60
N PHE A 20 2.89 9.24 -11.16
CA PHE A 20 3.56 9.45 -12.44
C PHE A 20 4.93 10.11 -12.35
N ALA A 21 5.46 10.27 -11.14
CA ALA A 21 6.82 10.76 -10.95
C ALA A 21 7.86 9.81 -11.60
N PRO A 22 9.00 10.34 -12.09
CA PRO A 22 10.09 9.52 -12.58
C PRO A 22 10.52 8.46 -11.55
N GLY A 23 10.66 7.21 -12.00
CA GLY A 23 11.01 6.08 -11.13
C GLY A 23 9.81 5.38 -10.46
N SER A 24 8.60 5.93 -10.55
CA SER A 24 7.38 5.25 -10.09
C SER A 24 7.16 3.94 -10.86
N ASN A 25 6.78 2.89 -10.13
CA ASN A 25 6.45 1.58 -10.71
C ASN A 25 4.93 1.38 -10.90
N ILE A 26 4.10 2.39 -10.63
CA ILE A 26 2.63 2.27 -10.67
C ILE A 26 2.13 1.80 -12.04
N ARG A 27 2.57 2.42 -13.14
CA ARG A 27 2.21 1.99 -14.51
C ARG A 27 2.56 0.52 -14.79
N LYS A 28 3.61 -0.03 -14.18
CA LYS A 28 3.97 -1.45 -14.34
C LYS A 28 2.98 -2.36 -13.61
N LEU A 29 2.46 -1.93 -12.46
CA LEU A 29 1.44 -2.66 -11.71
C LEU A 29 0.12 -2.66 -12.48
N GLU A 30 -0.29 -1.52 -13.02
CA GLU A 30 -1.52 -1.38 -13.82
C GLU A 30 -1.49 -2.24 -15.07
N LYS A 31 -0.38 -2.21 -15.84
CA LYS A 31 -0.17 -3.09 -17.01
C LYS A 31 -0.26 -4.58 -16.70
N LYS A 32 -0.22 -4.94 -15.42
CA LYS A 32 -0.30 -6.32 -14.93
C LYS A 32 -1.62 -6.57 -14.20
N ASN A 33 -2.63 -5.73 -14.39
CA ASN A 33 -3.95 -5.83 -13.80
C ASN A 33 -3.93 -5.87 -12.26
N ILE A 34 -2.91 -5.28 -11.63
CA ILE A 34 -2.92 -5.04 -10.20
C ILE A 34 -3.71 -3.74 -9.97
N PRO A 35 -4.84 -3.78 -9.23
CA PRO A 35 -5.66 -2.59 -9.00
C PRO A 35 -4.87 -1.51 -8.26
N VAL A 36 -4.78 -0.34 -8.87
CA VAL A 36 -4.23 0.87 -8.26
C VAL A 36 -5.31 1.93 -8.21
N ARG A 37 -5.44 2.62 -7.07
CA ARG A 37 -6.34 3.75 -6.87
C ARG A 37 -5.58 4.99 -6.42
N TRP A 38 -6.09 6.13 -6.82
CA TRP A 38 -5.53 7.44 -6.57
C TRP A 38 -6.65 8.49 -6.54
N MET A 39 -6.34 9.70 -6.07
CA MET A 39 -7.27 10.82 -6.10
C MET A 39 -6.50 12.11 -6.29
N LYS A 40 -6.80 12.85 -7.36
CA LYS A 40 -6.25 14.18 -7.56
C LYS A 40 -6.85 15.13 -6.53
N SER A 41 -6.01 15.73 -5.71
CA SER A 41 -6.40 16.62 -4.61
C SER A 41 -5.24 17.57 -4.32
N THR A 42 -5.51 18.70 -3.65
CA THR A 42 -4.47 19.55 -3.06
C THR A 42 -3.85 18.91 -1.81
N ASN A 43 -4.52 17.90 -1.24
CA ASN A 43 -4.04 17.16 -0.07
C ASN A 43 -3.26 15.91 -0.51
N LEU A 44 -2.17 15.63 0.20
CA LEU A 44 -1.31 14.47 -0.08
C LEU A 44 -1.90 13.17 0.45
N MET A 45 -1.77 12.09 -0.33
CA MET A 45 -1.88 10.73 0.21
C MET A 45 -0.54 10.36 0.87
N HIS A 46 -0.30 10.87 2.09
CA HIS A 46 1.00 10.75 2.76
C HIS A 46 1.15 9.49 3.62
N HIS A 47 0.20 8.56 3.58
CA HIS A 47 0.30 7.31 4.32
C HIS A 47 1.34 6.37 3.73
N LYS A 48 2.07 5.69 4.62
CA LYS A 48 3.09 4.70 4.28
C LYS A 48 2.87 3.49 5.15
N PHE A 49 1.87 2.70 4.78
CA PHE A 49 1.58 1.46 5.48
C PHE A 49 1.18 0.34 4.51
N CYS A 50 1.33 -0.89 4.95
CA CYS A 50 0.92 -2.09 4.24
C CYS A 50 0.24 -3.03 5.23
N VAL A 51 -0.99 -3.44 4.92
CA VAL A 51 -1.72 -4.48 5.66
C VAL A 51 -1.61 -5.79 4.89
N ILE A 52 -1.24 -6.86 5.60
CA ILE A 52 -0.90 -8.15 4.99
C ILE A 52 -1.74 -9.24 5.65
N ASP A 53 -2.29 -10.12 4.81
CA ASP A 53 -3.05 -11.33 5.17
C ASP A 53 -4.28 -11.11 6.06
N THR A 54 -4.78 -9.89 6.16
CA THR A 54 -5.97 -9.50 6.95
C THR A 54 -7.27 -10.17 6.54
N LEU A 55 -7.32 -10.71 5.32
CA LEU A 55 -8.45 -11.46 4.77
C LEU A 55 -8.16 -12.96 4.63
N SER A 56 -7.04 -13.45 5.17
CA SER A 56 -6.71 -14.88 5.14
C SER A 56 -7.67 -15.66 6.02
N GLU A 57 -8.21 -16.76 5.49
CA GLU A 57 -9.03 -17.71 6.23
C GLU A 57 -8.19 -18.85 6.83
N ASP A 58 -6.90 -18.95 6.48
CA ASP A 58 -6.00 -19.96 7.03
C ASP A 58 -5.69 -19.65 8.51
N PRO A 59 -6.07 -20.55 9.44
CA PRO A 59 -5.83 -20.34 10.88
C PRO A 59 -4.35 -20.29 11.26
N ASN A 60 -3.44 -20.74 10.38
CA ASN A 60 -1.99 -20.67 10.61
C ASN A 60 -1.36 -19.36 10.13
N THR A 61 -2.15 -18.48 9.53
CA THR A 61 -1.69 -17.18 9.05
C THR A 61 -1.90 -16.12 10.12
N THR A 62 -0.86 -15.33 10.41
CA THR A 62 -0.95 -14.18 11.33
C THR A 62 -1.01 -12.88 10.53
N PRO A 63 -2.14 -12.15 10.54
CA PRO A 63 -2.21 -10.83 9.92
C PRO A 63 -1.28 -9.83 10.60
N PHE A 64 -0.70 -8.93 9.82
CA PHE A 64 0.17 -7.89 10.36
C PHE A 64 0.13 -6.62 9.52
N VAL A 65 0.60 -5.53 10.13
CA VAL A 65 0.76 -4.24 9.49
C VAL A 65 2.20 -3.77 9.59
N MET A 66 2.67 -3.15 8.50
CA MET A 66 3.88 -2.35 8.48
C MET A 66 3.49 -0.89 8.33
N SER A 67 4.01 0.01 9.15
CA SER A 67 3.75 1.46 9.06
C SER A 67 4.91 2.26 9.61
N GLY A 68 5.14 3.47 9.11
CA GLY A 68 6.16 4.38 9.63
C GLY A 68 6.36 5.61 8.76
N SER A 69 7.53 6.24 8.89
CA SER A 69 7.96 7.35 8.03
C SER A 69 8.50 6.91 6.67
N LEU A 70 8.88 5.63 6.54
CA LEU A 70 9.59 5.08 5.39
C LEU A 70 8.77 5.11 4.09
N ASN A 71 9.30 5.80 3.08
CA ASN A 71 8.88 5.62 1.69
C ASN A 71 9.56 4.38 1.10
N TRP A 72 8.91 3.62 0.22
CA TRP A 72 9.54 2.49 -0.48
C TRP A 72 10.48 2.95 -1.61
N THR A 73 11.56 3.62 -1.25
CA THR A 73 12.59 4.15 -2.17
C THR A 73 13.99 3.81 -1.67
N ASN A 74 14.98 3.80 -2.57
CA ASN A 74 16.38 3.58 -2.19
C ASN A 74 16.91 4.66 -1.23
N GLN A 75 16.48 5.91 -1.42
CA GLN A 75 16.91 7.02 -0.56
C GLN A 75 16.42 6.84 0.88
N ALA A 76 15.16 6.43 1.08
CA ALA A 76 14.63 6.15 2.40
C ALA A 76 15.32 4.94 3.06
N LEU A 77 15.70 3.92 2.28
CA LEU A 77 16.34 2.71 2.81
C LEU A 77 17.82 2.91 3.19
N TRP A 78 18.55 3.79 2.50
CA TRP A 78 20.01 3.88 2.63
C TRP A 78 20.55 5.26 3.00
N GLY A 79 19.76 6.32 2.84
CA GLY A 79 20.22 7.70 2.98
C GLY A 79 19.51 8.53 4.04
N ASN A 80 18.28 8.17 4.40
CA ASN A 80 17.49 8.90 5.38
C ASN A 80 17.42 8.15 6.71
N TYR A 81 17.21 8.90 7.79
CA TYR A 81 16.76 8.33 9.06
C TYR A 81 15.24 8.15 8.99
N GLU A 82 14.80 6.89 8.97
CA GLU A 82 13.39 6.51 8.84
C GLU A 82 13.02 5.52 9.95
N ASP A 83 11.73 5.43 10.28
CA ASP A 83 11.18 4.38 11.11
C ASP A 83 10.24 3.46 10.30
N CYS A 84 10.16 2.20 10.74
CA CYS A 84 9.19 1.24 10.24
C CYS A 84 8.81 0.30 11.39
N LEU A 85 7.59 0.44 11.89
CA LEU A 85 6.98 -0.48 12.82
C LEU A 85 6.38 -1.67 12.06
N VAL A 86 6.63 -2.88 12.55
CA VAL A 86 5.96 -4.11 12.10
C VAL A 86 5.25 -4.71 13.30
N THR A 87 3.94 -4.94 13.20
CA THR A 87 3.17 -5.47 14.33
C THR A 87 1.98 -6.32 13.87
N SER A 88 1.73 -7.40 14.61
CA SER A 88 0.55 -8.25 14.50
C SER A 88 -0.49 -7.96 15.60
N GLN A 89 -0.34 -6.84 16.33
CA GLN A 89 -1.32 -6.47 17.35
C GLN A 89 -2.69 -6.26 16.71
N LYS A 90 -3.62 -7.15 17.01
CA LYS A 90 -4.95 -7.26 16.38
C LYS A 90 -5.65 -5.90 16.20
N LYS A 91 -5.72 -5.09 17.26
CA LYS A 91 -6.39 -3.79 17.23
C LYS A 91 -5.79 -2.82 16.20
N LEU A 92 -4.46 -2.78 16.09
CA LEU A 92 -3.79 -1.92 15.11
C LEU A 92 -4.04 -2.44 13.69
N VAL A 93 -3.90 -3.76 13.47
CA VAL A 93 -4.16 -4.37 12.16
C VAL A 93 -5.58 -4.06 11.68
N GLU A 94 -6.58 -4.22 12.55
CA GLU A 94 -7.98 -3.90 12.26
C GLU A 94 -8.18 -2.42 11.90
N GLN A 95 -7.59 -1.49 12.66
CA GLN A 95 -7.69 -0.06 12.40
C GLN A 95 -7.07 0.35 11.05
N PHE A 96 -5.87 -0.15 10.73
CA PHE A 96 -5.23 0.11 9.45
C PHE A 96 -6.00 -0.53 8.29
N GLN A 97 -6.58 -1.72 8.50
CA GLN A 97 -7.41 -2.38 7.50
C GLN A 97 -8.70 -1.58 7.23
N MET A 98 -9.36 -1.06 8.28
CA MET A 98 -10.54 -0.20 8.13
C MET A 98 -10.22 1.07 7.36
N GLU A 99 -9.10 1.73 7.69
CA GLU A 99 -8.68 2.94 6.99
C GLU A 99 -8.32 2.65 5.53
N PHE A 100 -7.66 1.53 5.25
CA PHE A 100 -7.38 1.10 3.89
C PHE A 100 -8.67 0.93 3.07
N GLU A 101 -9.70 0.25 3.61
CA GLU A 101 -10.98 0.10 2.90
C GLU A 101 -11.71 1.43 2.71
N ARG A 102 -11.69 2.30 3.73
CA ARG A 102 -12.29 3.64 3.64
C ARG A 102 -11.65 4.44 2.50
N LEU A 103 -10.32 4.46 2.44
CA LEU A 103 -9.56 5.11 1.35
C LEU A 103 -9.79 4.41 0.02
N TRP A 104 -9.88 3.08 0.00
CA TRP A 104 -10.14 2.31 -1.19
C TRP A 104 -11.45 2.74 -1.85
N ILE A 105 -12.53 2.88 -1.07
CA ILE A 105 -13.84 3.34 -1.55
C ILE A 105 -13.80 4.80 -2.01
N LEU A 106 -13.11 5.66 -1.26
CA LEU A 106 -13.01 7.09 -1.54
C LEU A 106 -12.21 7.38 -2.82
N PHE A 107 -11.13 6.64 -3.06
CA PHE A 107 -10.21 6.86 -4.17
C PHE A 107 -10.69 6.12 -5.42
N LYS A 108 -10.33 6.63 -6.59
CA LYS A 108 -10.80 6.09 -7.86
C LYS A 108 -9.69 5.27 -8.53
N PRO A 109 -10.03 4.27 -9.36
CA PRO A 109 -9.04 3.65 -10.23
C PRO A 109 -8.31 4.72 -11.05
N ILE A 110 -7.05 4.45 -11.37
CA ILE A 110 -6.37 5.19 -12.44
C ILE A 110 -7.06 4.77 -13.73
N VAL A 111 -7.90 5.64 -14.28
CA VAL A 111 -8.55 5.45 -15.57
C VAL A 111 -7.91 6.46 -16.51
N ASP A 112 -7.54 6.01 -17.70
CA ASP A 112 -7.21 6.91 -18.81
C ASP A 112 -8.45 7.72 -19.24
#